data_AF-A0A1E5IGK8-F1
#
_entry.id   AF-A0A1E5IGK8-F1
#
_cell.length_a   1.000
_cell.length_b   1.000
_cell.length_c   1.000
_cell.angle_alpha   90.00
_cell.angle_beta   90.00
_cell.angle_gamma   90.00
#
_symmetry.space_group_name_H-M   'P 1'
#
loop_
_entity.id
_entity.type
_entity.pdbx_description
1 polymer ?
#
loop_
_entity_poly.entity_id
_entity_poly.type
_entity_poly.pdbx_seq_one_letter_code
_entity_poly.pdbx_strand_id
1 'polypeptide(L)' 'MKDMLTDPVTVLNWSFFRNDISKKEIAFQITLALKDEVMDLEKAGIKIIQIDEAVFREGMPLKKGK' A
#
# COMPACT_ATOMS: atom_id res chain seq x y z
N MET A 1 1.11 -2.89 -22.51
CA MET A 1 1.82 -3.67 -21.49
C MET A 1 1.23 -3.32 -20.13
N LYS A 2 1.06 -4.29 -19.23
CA LYS A 2 0.54 -4.10 -17.88
C LYS A 2 1.72 -4.03 -16.92
N ASP A 3 1.72 -3.09 -16.00
CA ASP A 3 2.66 -3.05 -14.88
C ASP A 3 1.93 -3.34 -13.55
N MET A 4 2.69 -3.60 -12.48
CA MET A 4 2.14 -4.03 -11.20
C MET A 4 2.93 -3.47 -10.01
N LEU A 5 2.19 -2.93 -9.04
CA LEU A 5 2.69 -2.46 -7.75
C LEU A 5 2.03 -3.24 -6.62
N THR A 6 2.69 -3.27 -5.46
CA THR A 6 2.13 -3.79 -4.22
C THR A 6 1.49 -2.65 -3.43
N ASP A 7 0.30 -2.88 -2.89
CA ASP A 7 -0.44 -1.87 -2.15
C ASP A 7 0.25 -1.48 -0.81
N PRO A 8 -0.06 -0.29 -0.26
CA PRO A 8 0.55 0.21 0.98
C PRO A 8 0.25 -0.67 2.21
N VAL A 9 -0.89 -1.33 2.29
CA VAL A 9 -1.28 -2.21 3.40
C VAL A 9 -0.44 -3.48 3.40
N THR A 10 -0.18 -4.06 2.22
CA THR A 10 0.70 -5.23 2.08
C THR A 10 2.14 -4.89 2.43
N VAL A 11 2.67 -3.77 1.91
CA VAL A 11 4.00 -3.29 2.28
C VAL A 11 4.10 -3.08 3.80
N LEU A 12 3.08 -2.50 4.43
CA LEU A 12 3.06 -2.26 5.87
C LEU A 12 3.00 -3.55 6.71
N ASN A 13 2.07 -4.45 6.41
CA ASN A 13 1.82 -5.64 7.23
C ASN A 13 2.95 -6.67 7.13
N TRP A 14 3.66 -6.74 6.00
CA TRP A 14 4.82 -7.61 5.81
C TRP A 14 6.17 -6.98 6.18
N SER A 15 6.13 -5.82 6.86
CA SER A 15 7.32 -5.14 7.35
C SER A 15 7.36 -5.11 8.88
N PHE A 16 8.56 -4.99 9.44
CA PHE A 16 8.73 -4.52 10.82
C PHE A 16 8.59 -2.99 10.83
N PHE A 17 7.38 -2.50 11.06
CA PHE A 17 7.08 -1.07 11.06
C PHE A 17 7.35 -0.40 12.41
N ARG A 18 7.61 0.91 12.37
CA ARG A 18 7.85 1.76 13.54
C ARG A 18 6.61 1.86 14.45
N ASN A 19 6.80 2.03 15.75
CA ASN A 19 5.71 2.00 16.75
C ASN A 19 5.40 3.35 17.40
N ASP A 20 6.04 4.43 16.96
CA ASP A 20 5.89 5.79 17.49
C ASP A 20 4.79 6.60 16.79
N ILE A 21 4.29 6.14 15.65
CA ILE A 21 3.12 6.71 14.95
C ILE A 21 2.11 5.62 14.60
N SER A 22 0.89 6.02 14.26
CA SER A 22 -0.19 5.06 13.97
C SER A 22 0.05 4.29 12.67
N LYS A 23 -0.43 3.03 12.59
CA LYS A 23 -0.43 2.24 11.34
C LYS A 23 -1.06 3.00 10.17
N LYS A 24 -2.14 3.75 10.43
CA LYS A 24 -2.82 4.58 9.45
C LYS A 24 -1.87 5.62 8.87
N GLU A 25 -1.15 6.33 9.73
CA GLU A 25 -0.20 7.36 9.31
C GLU A 25 0.94 6.79 8.46
N ILE A 26 1.50 5.63 8.87
CA ILE A 26 2.52 4.93 8.09
C ILE A 26 1.97 4.50 6.73
N ALA A 27 0.78 3.90 6.69
CA ALA A 27 0.13 3.48 5.46
C ALA A 27 -0.06 4.67 4.50
N PHE A 28 -0.50 5.83 4.99
CA PHE A 28 -0.64 7.04 4.17
C PHE A 28 0.69 7.55 3.63
N GLN A 29 1.77 7.49 4.41
CA GLN A 29 3.11 7.85 3.93
C GLN A 29 3.57 6.91 2.80
N ILE A 30 3.34 5.60 2.93
CA ILE A 30 3.62 4.63 1.87
C ILE A 30 2.75 4.92 0.63
N THR A 31 1.46 5.24 0.81
CA THR A 31 0.57 5.61 -0.30
C THR A 31 1.08 6.82 -1.07
N LEU A 32 1.61 7.83 -0.39
CA LEU A 32 2.17 9.01 -1.06
C LEU A 32 3.36 8.64 -1.95
N ALA A 33 4.25 7.74 -1.49
CA ALA A 33 5.36 7.25 -2.30
C ALA A 33 4.88 6.41 -3.49
N LEU A 34 3.91 5.51 -3.28
CA LEU A 34 3.35 4.69 -4.37
C LEU A 34 2.58 5.53 -5.40
N LYS A 35 1.97 6.64 -4.98
CA LYS A 35 1.31 7.58 -5.90
C LYS A 35 2.30 8.17 -6.90
N ASP A 36 3.49 8.55 -6.44
CA ASP A 36 4.52 9.11 -7.32
C ASP A 36 4.97 8.06 -8.36
N GLU A 37 5.14 6.81 -7.95
CA GLU A 37 5.44 5.70 -8.86
C GLU A 37 4.33 5.46 -9.89
N VAL A 38 3.06 5.48 -9.47
CA VAL A 38 1.90 5.37 -10.39
C VAL A 38 1.94 6.50 -11.43
N MET A 39 2.24 7.73 -11.02
CA MET A 39 2.35 8.87 -11.93
C MET A 39 3.51 8.71 -12.91
N ASP A 40 4.64 8.16 -12.47
CA ASP A 40 5.80 7.95 -13.34
C ASP A 40 5.57 6.81 -14.34
N LEU A 41 4.89 5.74 -13.93
CA LEU A 41 4.42 4.68 -14.84
C LEU A 41 3.42 5.23 -15.88
N GLU A 42 2.48 6.08 -15.46
CA GLU A 42 1.55 6.74 -16.38
C GLU A 42 2.30 7.60 -17.40
N LYS A 43 3.25 8.45 -16.95
CA LYS A 43 4.08 9.28 -17.84
C LYS A 43 4.95 8.46 -18.79
N ALA A 44 5.40 7.28 -18.37
CA ALA A 44 6.13 6.32 -19.20
C ALA A 44 5.23 5.64 -20.26
N GLY A 45 3.92 5.91 -20.25
CA GLY A 45 2.96 5.40 -21.22
C GLY A 45 2.31 4.07 -20.83
N ILE A 46 2.47 3.62 -19.57
CA ILE A 46 1.77 2.45 -19.05
C ILE A 46 0.30 2.80 -18.83
N LYS A 47 -0.58 2.12 -19.57
CA LYS A 47 -2.04 2.39 -19.54
C LYS A 47 -2.80 1.54 -18.53
N ILE A 48 -2.20 0.46 -18.04
CA ILE A 48 -2.83 -0.47 -17.10
C ILE A 48 -1.81 -0.74 -16.00
N ILE A 49 -2.11 -0.26 -14.80
CA ILE A 49 -1.30 -0.46 -13.60
C ILE A 49 -2.16 -1.23 -12.62
N GLN A 50 -1.71 -2.44 -12.25
CA GLN A 50 -2.34 -3.23 -11.20
C GLN A 50 -1.73 -2.83 -9.86
N ILE A 51 -2.57 -2.66 -8.84
CA ILE A 51 -2.13 -2.51 -7.45
C ILE A 51 -2.69 -3.70 -6.68
N ASP A 52 -1.80 -4.56 -6.17
CA ASP A 52 -2.17 -5.81 -5.52
C ASP A 52 -2.11 -5.72 -3.99
N GLU A 53 -3.22 -6.09 -3.34
CA GLU A 53 -3.36 -6.13 -1.88
C GLU A 53 -3.50 -7.59 -1.42
N ALA A 54 -2.36 -8.26 -1.26
CA ALA A 54 -2.30 -9.68 -0.93
C ALA A 54 -2.85 -10.00 0.48
N VAL A 55 -2.88 -9.00 1.37
CA VAL A 55 -3.12 -9.20 2.81
C VAL A 55 -4.23 -8.33 3.39
N PHE A 56 -5.24 -8.02 2.59
CA PHE A 56 -6.40 -7.21 2.99
C PHE A 56 -6.97 -7.57 4.37
N ARG A 57 -6.94 -8.85 4.77
CA ARG A 57 -7.47 -9.33 6.05
C ARG A 57 -6.45 -9.53 7.18
N GLU A 58 -5.15 -9.53 6.89
CA GLU A 58 -4.12 -9.87 7.88
C GLU A 58 -4.04 -8.82 9.00
N GLY A 59 -4.28 -7.55 8.66
CA GLY A 59 -4.29 -6.45 9.61
C GLY A 59 -5.62 -6.25 10.38
N MET A 60 -6.63 -7.11 10.19
CA MET A 60 -7.95 -6.90 10.80
C MET A 60 -7.91 -7.03 12.33
N PRO A 61 -8.63 -6.18 13.08
CA PRO A 61 -8.76 -6.32 14.52
C PRO A 61 -9.36 -7.68 14.92
N LEU A 62 -8.75 -8.35 15.90
CA LEU A 62 -9.21 -9.65 16.41
C LEU A 62 -10.61 -9.59 17.07
N LYS A 63 -11.01 -8.42 17.57
CA LYS A 63 -12.32 -8.18 18.16
C LYS A 63 -13.05 -7.15 17.30
N LYS A 64 -14.35 -7.39 17.05
CA LYS A 64 -15.22 -6.33 16.55
C LYS A 64 -15.12 -5.15 17.53
N GLY A 65 -14.78 -3.97 17.02
CA GLY A 65 -14.82 -2.75 17.83
C GLY A 65 -16.21 -2.58 18.45
N LYS A 66 -16.27 -2.12 19.69
CA LYS A 66 -17.55 -1.64 20.25
C LYS A 66 -18.05 -0.46 19.43
#